data_AF-A0ABD3VFU1-F1
#
_entry.id   AF-A0ABD3VFU1-F1
#
_cell.length_a   1.000
_cell.length_b   1.000
_cell.length_c   1.000
_cell.angle_alpha   90.00
_cell.angle_beta   90.00
_cell.angle_gamma   90.00
#
_symmetry.space_group_name_H-M   'P 1'
#
loop_
_entity.id
_entity.type
_entity.pdbx_description
1 polymer ?
#
loop_
_entity_poly.entity_id
_entity_poly.type
_entity_poly.pdbx_seq_one_letter_code
_entity_poly.pdbx_strand_id
1 'polypeptide(L)' 'DVNAIQRCITSGFFANAAKFHYTGEYKTVRDDTPLYIHPTSVLFTESPPQ' A
#
# COMPACT_ATOMS: atom_id res chain seq x y z
N ASP A 1 -9.90 -18.09 2.16
CA ASP A 1 -9.92 -17.29 3.39
C ASP A 1 -9.27 -15.91 3.20
N VAL A 2 -7.99 -15.83 2.81
CA VAL A 2 -7.24 -14.56 2.60
C VAL A 2 -8.01 -13.51 1.78
N ASN A 3 -8.64 -13.90 0.67
CA ASN A 3 -9.41 -12.97 -0.17
C ASN A 3 -10.59 -12.30 0.57
N ALA A 4 -11.25 -13.00 1.50
CA ALA A 4 -12.36 -12.43 2.27
C ALA A 4 -11.84 -11.40 3.28
N ILE A 5 -10.71 -11.71 3.95
CA ILE A 5 -10.03 -10.80 4.87
C ILE A 5 -9.57 -9.54 4.15
N GLN A 6 -8.91 -9.68 3.00
CA GLN A 6 -8.47 -8.54 2.18
C GLN A 6 -9.64 -7.64 1.80
N ARG A 7 -10.73 -8.22 1.29
CA ARG A 7 -11.95 -7.45 0.92
C ARG A 7 -12.55 -6.71 2.11
N CYS A 8 -12.56 -7.31 3.30
CA CYS A 8 -13.03 -6.68 4.53
C CYS A 8 -12.15 -5.47 4.92
N ILE A 9 -10.82 -5.62 4.86
CA ILE A 9 -9.91 -4.52 5.14
C ILE A 9 -10.08 -3.41 4.09
N THR A 10 -10.14 -3.77 2.82
CA THR A 10 -10.33 -2.80 1.73
C THR A 10 -11.65 -2.06 1.87
N SER A 11 -12.76 -2.70 2.25
CA SER A 11 -14.05 -2.00 2.38
C SER A 11 -14.04 -0.92 3.47
N GLY A 12 -13.32 -1.14 4.57
CA GLY A 12 -13.19 -0.16 5.67
C GLY A 12 -12.10 0.89 5.46
N PHE A 13 -10.99 0.53 4.80
CA PHE A 13 -9.79 1.35 4.71
C PHE A 13 -9.41 1.79 3.28
N PHE A 14 -10.31 1.67 2.29
CA PHE A 14 -10.04 2.04 0.89
C PHE A 14 -9.48 3.47 0.73
N ALA A 15 -9.92 4.39 1.59
CA ALA A 15 -9.46 5.78 1.64
C ALA A 15 -7.96 5.94 1.89
N ASN A 16 -7.33 4.97 2.57
CA ASN A 16 -5.92 4.99 2.95
C ASN A 16 -5.05 4.12 2.03
N ALA A 17 -5.56 3.74 0.85
CA ALA A 17 -4.80 2.94 -0.10
C ALA A 17 -3.66 3.76 -0.74
N ALA A 18 -2.55 3.07 -1.01
CA ALA A 18 -1.41 3.61 -1.75
C ALA A 18 -1.01 2.65 -2.88
N LYS A 19 -0.43 3.19 -3.95
CA LYS A 19 0.08 2.45 -5.11
C LYS A 19 1.57 2.74 -5.29
N PHE A 20 2.32 1.76 -5.79
CA PHE A 20 3.70 2.00 -6.22
C PHE A 20 3.70 2.80 -7.53
N HIS A 21 4.38 3.94 -7.53
CA HIS A 21 4.42 4.87 -8.66
C HIS A 21 5.70 4.66 -9.48
N TYR A 22 5.66 4.96 -10.78
CA TYR A 22 6.80 4.78 -11.70
C TYR A 22 8.05 5.59 -11.31
N THR A 23 7.90 6.57 -10.41
CA THR A 23 9.03 7.34 -9.84
C THR A 23 9.79 6.58 -8.77
N GLY A 24 9.35 5.39 -8.37
CA GLY A 24 9.98 4.56 -7.34
C GLY A 24 9.48 4.81 -5.91
N GLU A 25 8.38 5.56 -5.75
CA GLU A 25 7.79 5.88 -4.44
C GLU A 25 6.36 5.34 -4.34
N TYR A 26 5.92 5.04 -3.13
CA TYR A 26 4.49 4.79 -2.90
C TYR A 26 3.76 6.12 -2.86
N LYS A 27 2.57 6.17 -3.46
CA LYS A 27 1.72 7.36 -3.45
C LYS A 27 0.30 7.01 -3.05
N THR A 28 -0.36 7.88 -2.28
CA THR A 28 -1.77 7.71 -1.94
C THR A 28 -2.63 7.68 -3.20
N VAL A 29 -3.65 6.82 -3.24
CA VAL A 29 -4.55 6.71 -4.41
C VAL A 29 -5.44 7.95 -4.53
N ARG A 30 -5.73 8.62 -3.42
CA ARG A 30 -6.61 9.80 -3.38
C ARG A 30 -5.96 11.06 -3.96
N ASP A 31 -4.76 11.39 -3.50
CA ASP A 31 -4.13 12.70 -3.71
C ASP A 31 -2.68 12.60 -4.24
N ASP A 32 -2.22 11.41 -4.63
CA ASP A 32 -0.85 11.12 -5.08
C ASP A 32 0.25 11.63 -4.12
N THR A 33 -0.06 11.66 -2.82
CA THR A 33 0.88 12.09 -1.78
C THR A 33 1.96 11.04 -1.59
N PRO A 34 3.26 11.39 -1.63
CA PRO A 34 4.35 10.44 -1.48
C PRO A 34 4.40 9.85 -0.07
N LEU A 35 4.68 8.56 0.02
CA LEU A 35 4.74 7.76 1.23
C LEU A 35 5.93 6.80 1.18
N TYR A 36 6.39 6.41 2.37
CA TYR A 36 7.47 5.43 2.55
C TYR A 36 7.02 4.32 3.49
N ILE A 37 7.50 3.10 3.24
CA ILE A 37 7.25 1.97 4.13
C ILE A 37 8.11 2.14 5.38
N HIS A 38 7.49 2.07 6.56
CA HIS A 38 8.22 2.19 7.82
C HIS A 38 9.14 0.97 8.08
N PRO A 39 10.35 1.12 8.66
CA PRO A 39 11.31 0.03 8.85
C PRO A 39 10.82 -1.16 9.67
N THR A 40 9.80 -0.99 10.50
CA THR A 40 9.21 -2.07 11.30
C THR A 40 8.14 -2.87 10.56
N SER A 41 7.75 -2.44 9.35
CA SER A 41 6.77 -3.14 8.53
C SER A 41 7.39 -4.35 7.85
N VAL A 42 6.62 -5.43 7.72
CA VAL A 42 7.05 -6.64 6.99
C VAL A 42 7.39 -6.31 5.53
N LEU A 43 6.69 -5.34 4.92
CA LEU A 43 6.94 -4.93 3.54
C LEU A 43 8.26 -4.16 3.35
N PHE A 44 8.95 -3.74 4.42
CA PHE A 44 10.19 -2.98 4.29
C PHE A 44 11.34 -3.83 3.73
N THR A 45 11.33 -5.14 4.04
CA THR A 45 12.36 -6.08 3.59
C THR A 45 12.01 -6.78 2.28
N GLU A 46 10.81 -6.55 1.75
CA GLU A 46 10.33 -7.16 0.52
C GLU A 46 10.72 -6.33 -0.71
N SER A 47 11.02 -6.99 -1.82
CA SER A 47 11.26 -6.31 -3.09
C SER A 47 9.96 -5.66 -3.59
N PRO A 48 9.98 -4.37 -3.96
CA PRO A 48 8.81 -3.71 -4.53
C PRO A 48 8.29 -4.43 -5.79
N PRO A 49 6.98 -4.42 -6.03
CA PRO A 49 6.41 -4.98 -7.25
C PRO A 49 6.94 -4.25 -8.50
N GLN A 50 7.22 -5.01 -9.57
CA GLN A 50 7.65 -4.49 -10.89
C GLN A 50 6.51 -3.81 -11.64
#